data_AF-X0ZNP6-F1
#
_entry.id   AF-X0ZNP6-F1
#
_cell.length_a   1.000
_cell.length_b   1.000
_cell.length_c   1.000
_cell.angle_alpha   90.00
_cell.angle_beta   90.00
_cell.angle_gamma   90.00
#
_symmetry.space_group_name_H-M   'P 1'
#
loop_
_entity.id
_entity.type
_entity.pdbx_description
1 polymer ?
#
loop_
_entity_poly.entity_id
_entity_poly.type
_entity_poly.pdbx_seq_one_letter_code
_entity_poly.pdbx_strand_id
1 'polypeptide(L)'
;AEEAVRHLDLAEKYESQQNWAKAIEEYSKAVELLKLSGLLSLHIDDINERIVHLTQISQQEKALQRKEVEVELSGLRDEAFHFLDKAKSLEVDGRYQEAISCYSSAIKLLEQAKWDESLLGQIKLKLEKLVDIFKQQQIMAHQRALRAEQAPIKVEKSFGAPETTIIPAGLDKRSKLRMEFETQKRREEDIQNRAFESIDMGKNLLEEKNFDVAKSKYLEALDLLRSIGWTDENLSYLYGDIDSVERQRVAFEKAESQKVEQAARATPQTVTSETTPQKEIVPEIMDVQSKAIMKYEAKKRREDEVQKKAFELMDEGERLI
;
A
#
# COMPACT_ATOMS: atom_id res chain seq x y z
N ALA A 1 -9.10 -18.17 61.47
CA ALA A 1 -7.91 -17.32 61.70
C ALA A 1 -6.63 -18.02 61.26
N GLU A 2 -6.27 -19.19 61.85
CA GLU A 2 -5.07 -19.95 61.45
C GLU A 2 -5.03 -20.35 59.97
N GLU A 3 -6.17 -20.77 59.41
CA GLU A 3 -6.26 -21.10 57.97
C GLU A 3 -6.02 -19.87 57.08
N ALA A 4 -6.47 -18.68 57.48
CA ALA A 4 -6.25 -17.46 56.71
C ALA A 4 -4.77 -17.06 56.68
N VAL A 5 -4.07 -17.18 57.81
CA VAL A 5 -2.61 -16.93 57.91
C VAL A 5 -1.85 -17.88 57.00
N ARG A 6 -2.23 -19.16 56.96
CA ARG A 6 -1.62 -20.14 56.05
C ARG A 6 -1.77 -19.74 54.58
N HIS A 7 -2.93 -19.24 54.18
CA HIS A 7 -3.16 -18.74 52.82
C HIS A 7 -2.34 -17.48 52.50
N LEU A 8 -2.10 -16.60 53.49
CA LEU A 8 -1.20 -15.45 53.34
C LEU A 8 0.26 -15.89 53.13
N ASP A 9 0.77 -16.82 53.93
CA ASP A 9 2.14 -17.33 53.77
C ASP A 9 2.34 -18.00 52.38
N LEU A 10 1.31 -18.71 51.90
CA LEU A 10 1.29 -19.29 50.55
C LEU A 10 1.27 -18.22 49.47
N ALA A 11 0.48 -17.15 49.65
CA ALA A 11 0.40 -16.05 48.72
C ALA A 11 1.74 -15.31 48.60
N GLU A 12 2.38 -14.98 49.73
CA GLU A 12 3.72 -14.36 49.77
C GLU A 12 4.78 -15.26 49.12
N LYS A 13 4.70 -16.57 49.34
CA LYS A 13 5.58 -17.53 48.65
C LYS A 13 5.37 -17.49 47.14
N TYR A 14 4.13 -17.50 46.64
CA TYR A 14 3.87 -17.41 45.20
C TYR A 14 4.27 -16.06 44.62
N GLU A 15 4.15 -15.00 45.41
CA GLU A 15 4.61 -13.67 45.05
C GLU A 15 6.15 -13.62 44.90
N SER A 16 6.89 -14.21 45.83
CA SER A 16 8.36 -14.35 45.74
C SER A 16 8.82 -15.16 44.53
N GLN A 17 7.94 -16.04 44.02
CA GLN A 17 8.16 -16.86 42.83
C GLN A 17 7.65 -16.17 41.55
N GLN A 18 7.18 -14.92 41.63
CA GLN A 18 6.55 -14.18 40.53
C GLN A 18 5.35 -14.90 39.90
N ASN A 19 4.72 -15.81 40.65
CA ASN A 19 3.51 -16.49 40.21
C ASN A 19 2.28 -15.67 40.63
N TRP A 20 2.10 -14.53 39.98
CA TRP A 20 1.08 -13.54 40.35
C TRP A 20 -0.33 -14.12 40.35
N ALA A 21 -0.65 -15.03 39.42
CA ALA A 21 -1.96 -15.67 39.34
C ALA A 21 -2.27 -16.51 40.59
N LYS A 22 -1.31 -17.34 41.03
CA LYS A 22 -1.48 -18.14 42.25
C LYS A 22 -1.42 -17.28 43.51
N ALA A 23 -0.59 -16.24 43.54
CA ALA A 23 -0.54 -15.30 44.65
C ALA A 23 -1.89 -14.58 44.86
N ILE A 24 -2.51 -14.09 43.77
CA ILE A 24 -3.84 -13.46 43.80
C ILE A 24 -4.91 -14.44 44.29
N GLU A 25 -4.88 -15.69 43.82
CA GLU A 25 -5.82 -16.73 44.24
C GLU A 25 -5.73 -17.01 45.75
N GLU A 26 -4.52 -17.15 46.27
CA GLU A 26 -4.29 -17.42 47.70
C GLU A 26 -4.59 -16.20 48.59
N TYR A 27 -4.27 -14.96 48.15
CA TYR A 27 -4.71 -13.74 48.82
C TYR A 27 -6.24 -13.61 48.85
N SER A 28 -6.92 -13.99 47.76
CA SER A 28 -8.39 -13.96 47.70
C SER A 28 -9.02 -14.97 48.66
N LYS A 29 -8.46 -16.18 48.77
CA LYS A 29 -8.88 -17.19 49.76
C LYS A 29 -8.66 -16.69 51.20
N ALA A 30 -7.53 -16.04 51.47
CA ALA A 30 -7.25 -15.45 52.78
C ALA A 30 -8.29 -14.38 53.15
N VAL A 31 -8.65 -13.49 52.20
CA VAL A 31 -9.68 -12.45 52.40
C VAL A 31 -11.04 -13.06 52.72
N GLU A 32 -11.47 -14.09 51.99
CA GLU A 32 -12.76 -14.75 52.25
C GLU A 32 -12.82 -15.41 53.64
N LEU A 33 -11.73 -16.05 54.07
CA LEU A 33 -11.63 -16.66 55.40
C LEU A 33 -11.56 -15.61 56.53
N LEU A 34 -10.91 -14.46 56.29
CA LEU A 34 -10.86 -13.36 57.24
C LEU A 34 -12.24 -12.73 57.44
N LYS A 35 -12.99 -12.49 56.34
CA LYS A 35 -14.38 -12.02 56.37
C LYS A 35 -15.28 -12.96 57.18
N LEU A 36 -15.17 -14.27 56.96
CA LEU A 36 -15.96 -15.29 57.68
C LEU A 36 -15.63 -15.35 59.18
N SER A 37 -14.40 -15.02 59.57
CA SER A 37 -13.95 -15.04 60.97
C SER A 37 -14.30 -13.78 61.77
N GLY A 38 -14.86 -12.75 61.13
CA GLY A 38 -15.23 -11.49 61.79
C GLY A 38 -14.04 -10.67 62.31
N LEU A 39 -12.81 -11.01 61.94
CA LEU A 39 -11.59 -10.30 62.35
C LEU A 39 -11.22 -9.16 61.37
N LEU A 40 -10.83 -8.02 61.95
CA LEU A 40 -10.07 -6.90 61.38
C LEU A 40 -10.38 -6.52 59.92
N SER A 41 -11.31 -5.55 59.77
CA SER A 41 -11.55 -4.85 58.50
C SER A 41 -10.28 -4.28 57.86
N LEU A 42 -9.35 -3.74 58.67
CA LEU A 42 -8.11 -3.13 58.18
C LEU A 42 -7.21 -4.11 57.43
N HIS A 43 -7.10 -5.36 57.90
CA HIS A 43 -6.21 -6.32 57.25
C HIS A 43 -6.76 -6.81 55.91
N ILE A 44 -8.09 -6.84 55.79
CA ILE A 44 -8.78 -7.15 54.54
C ILE A 44 -8.52 -6.06 53.50
N ASP A 45 -8.51 -4.79 53.91
CA ASP A 45 -8.22 -3.65 53.03
C ASP A 45 -6.78 -3.72 52.50
N ASP A 46 -5.79 -3.97 53.38
CA ASP A 46 -4.38 -4.14 52.97
C ASP A 46 -4.19 -5.30 51.97
N ILE A 47 -4.85 -6.44 52.20
CA ILE A 47 -4.77 -7.59 51.28
C ILE A 47 -5.46 -7.28 49.95
N ASN A 48 -6.59 -6.56 49.96
CA ASN A 48 -7.27 -6.13 48.74
C ASN A 48 -6.42 -5.15 47.93
N GLU A 49 -5.76 -4.19 48.58
CA GLU A 49 -4.80 -3.30 47.91
C GLU A 49 -3.66 -4.10 47.28
N ARG A 50 -3.16 -5.14 47.99
CA ARG A 50 -2.14 -6.04 47.43
C ARG A 50 -2.65 -6.81 46.22
N ILE A 51 -3.87 -7.35 46.26
CA ILE A 51 -4.50 -8.05 45.13
C ILE A 51 -4.63 -7.12 43.91
N VAL A 52 -5.06 -5.87 44.11
CA VAL A 52 -5.16 -4.87 43.04
C VAL A 52 -3.79 -4.60 42.42
N HIS A 53 -2.76 -4.39 43.25
CA HIS A 53 -1.38 -4.18 42.79
C HIS A 53 -0.83 -5.37 41.99
N LEU A 54 -1.02 -6.60 42.48
CA LEU A 54 -0.58 -7.81 41.79
C LEU A 54 -1.36 -8.05 40.48
N THR A 55 -2.64 -7.72 40.47
CA THR A 55 -3.46 -7.78 39.25
C THR A 55 -2.92 -6.81 38.20
N GLN A 56 -2.53 -5.60 38.61
CA GLN A 56 -1.93 -4.60 37.74
C GLN A 56 -0.59 -5.10 37.15
N ILE A 57 0.28 -5.69 37.97
CA ILE A 57 1.54 -6.29 37.50
C ILE A 57 1.27 -7.40 36.49
N SER A 58 0.36 -8.33 36.80
CA SER A 58 0.01 -9.43 35.90
C SER A 58 -0.54 -8.93 34.56
N GLN A 59 -1.33 -7.86 34.57
CA GLN A 59 -1.83 -7.24 33.34
C GLN A 59 -0.71 -6.55 32.54
N GLN A 60 0.21 -5.86 33.22
CA GLN A 60 1.36 -5.23 32.58
C GLN A 60 2.30 -6.26 31.93
N GLU A 61 2.60 -7.36 32.61
CA GLU A 61 3.40 -8.46 32.03
C GLU A 61 2.73 -9.07 30.79
N LYS A 62 1.42 -9.34 30.87
CA LYS A 62 0.66 -9.82 29.70
C LYS A 62 0.69 -8.81 28.56
N ALA A 63 0.64 -7.52 28.85
CA ALA A 63 0.73 -6.47 27.84
C ALA A 63 2.13 -6.39 27.21
N LEU A 64 3.19 -6.55 28.01
CA LEU A 64 4.57 -6.61 27.52
C LEU A 64 4.80 -7.84 26.63
N GLN A 65 4.36 -9.02 27.06
CA GLN A 65 4.45 -10.24 26.25
C GLN A 65 3.71 -10.11 24.92
N ARG A 66 2.52 -9.48 24.92
CA ARG A 66 1.79 -9.19 23.68
C ARG A 66 2.57 -8.27 22.76
N LYS A 67 3.19 -7.22 23.30
CA LYS A 67 4.04 -6.30 22.54
C LYS A 67 5.29 -6.98 21.99
N GLU A 68 5.95 -7.84 22.77
CA GLU A 68 7.12 -8.60 22.31
C GLU A 68 6.76 -9.49 21.12
N VAL A 69 5.68 -10.26 21.23
CA VAL A 69 5.17 -11.08 20.13
C VAL A 69 4.78 -10.21 18.92
N GLU A 70 4.17 -9.04 19.14
CA GLU A 70 3.82 -8.12 18.06
C GLU A 70 5.06 -7.55 17.34
N VAL A 71 6.12 -7.22 18.07
CA VAL A 71 7.41 -6.77 17.51
C VAL A 71 8.07 -7.90 16.71
N GLU A 72 8.11 -9.12 17.24
CA GLU A 72 8.65 -10.28 16.51
C GLU A 72 7.87 -10.56 15.22
N LEU A 73 6.54 -10.53 15.29
CA LEU A 73 5.68 -10.66 14.12
C LEU A 73 5.93 -9.52 13.13
N SER A 74 6.08 -8.27 13.59
CA SER A 74 6.41 -7.12 12.73
C SER A 74 7.72 -7.32 11.99
N GLY A 75 8.77 -7.83 12.66
CA GLY A 75 10.05 -8.10 12.03
C GLY A 75 9.96 -9.14 10.92
N LEU A 76 9.22 -10.24 11.16
CA LEU A 76 8.96 -11.27 10.13
C LEU A 76 8.20 -10.70 8.92
N ARG A 77 7.30 -9.75 9.15
CA ARG A 77 6.52 -9.09 8.11
C ARG A 77 7.40 -8.21 7.24
N ASP A 78 8.23 -7.39 7.86
CA ASP A 78 9.15 -6.51 7.14
C ASP A 78 10.14 -7.31 6.28
N GLU A 79 10.66 -8.43 6.83
CA GLU A 79 11.51 -9.34 6.07
C GLU A 79 10.78 -9.97 4.90
N ALA A 80 9.52 -10.38 5.09
CA ALA A 80 8.70 -10.92 4.00
C ALA A 80 8.44 -9.90 2.89
N PHE A 81 8.11 -8.65 3.23
CA PHE A 81 7.91 -7.58 2.25
C PHE A 81 9.19 -7.27 1.47
N HIS A 82 10.34 -7.28 2.15
CA HIS A 82 11.63 -7.16 1.48
C HIS A 82 11.85 -8.28 0.44
N PHE A 83 11.50 -9.54 0.76
CA PHE A 83 11.53 -10.63 -0.22
C PHE A 83 10.55 -10.43 -1.38
N LEU A 84 9.35 -9.91 -1.13
CA LEU A 84 8.36 -9.63 -2.18
C LEU A 84 8.86 -8.56 -3.16
N ASP A 85 9.41 -7.47 -2.65
CA ASP A 85 9.90 -6.38 -3.51
C ASP A 85 11.13 -6.81 -4.31
N LYS A 86 12.02 -7.59 -3.70
CA LYS A 86 13.11 -8.25 -4.42
C LYS A 86 12.60 -9.19 -5.51
N ALA A 87 11.57 -9.99 -5.22
CA ALA A 87 10.99 -10.90 -6.20
C ALA A 87 10.39 -10.16 -7.40
N LYS A 88 9.68 -9.04 -7.16
CA LYS A 88 9.14 -8.19 -8.24
C LYS A 88 10.26 -7.59 -9.11
N SER A 89 11.33 -7.11 -8.49
CA SER A 89 12.49 -6.60 -9.24
C SER A 89 13.10 -7.67 -10.14
N LEU A 90 13.29 -8.89 -9.61
CA LEU A 90 13.85 -10.01 -10.38
C LEU A 90 12.92 -10.51 -11.49
N GLU A 91 11.61 -10.38 -11.30
CA GLU A 91 10.60 -10.66 -12.32
C GLU A 91 10.72 -9.70 -13.51
N VAL A 92 10.89 -8.39 -13.25
CA VAL A 92 11.14 -7.38 -14.30
C VAL A 92 12.44 -7.64 -15.04
N ASP A 93 13.49 -8.07 -14.32
CA ASP A 93 14.78 -8.44 -14.90
C ASP A 93 14.74 -9.77 -15.69
N GLY A 94 13.62 -10.47 -15.73
CA GLY A 94 13.46 -11.78 -16.39
C GLY A 94 14.20 -12.93 -15.68
N ARG A 95 14.66 -12.72 -14.45
CA ARG A 95 15.34 -13.72 -13.59
C ARG A 95 14.32 -14.54 -12.81
N TYR A 96 13.44 -15.23 -13.55
CA TYR A 96 12.26 -15.90 -12.99
C TYR A 96 12.59 -16.95 -11.92
N GLN A 97 13.69 -17.70 -12.07
CA GLN A 97 14.08 -18.72 -11.08
C GLN A 97 14.37 -18.13 -9.70
N GLU A 98 15.03 -16.97 -9.65
CA GLU A 98 15.36 -16.29 -8.40
C GLU A 98 14.15 -15.54 -7.84
N ALA A 99 13.30 -14.99 -8.71
CA ALA A 99 12.03 -14.40 -8.31
C ALA A 99 11.11 -15.45 -7.64
N ILE A 100 10.99 -16.65 -8.22
CA ILE A 100 10.25 -17.78 -7.64
C ILE A 100 10.77 -18.12 -6.24
N SER A 101 12.10 -18.19 -6.07
CA SER A 101 12.73 -18.44 -4.77
C SER A 101 12.35 -17.36 -3.75
N CYS A 102 12.45 -16.08 -4.13
CA CYS A 102 12.11 -14.96 -3.26
C CYS A 102 10.63 -14.93 -2.87
N TYR A 103 9.71 -15.14 -3.82
CA TYR A 103 8.28 -15.28 -3.52
C TYR A 103 8.00 -16.45 -2.56
N SER A 104 8.69 -17.59 -2.73
CA SER A 104 8.53 -18.75 -1.83
C SER A 104 8.99 -18.46 -0.41
N SER A 105 10.08 -17.70 -0.25
CA SER A 105 10.58 -17.27 1.06
C SER A 105 9.63 -16.28 1.74
N ALA A 106 9.09 -15.32 0.98
CA ALA A 106 8.09 -14.38 1.48
C ALA A 106 6.83 -15.10 1.99
N ILE A 107 6.32 -16.08 1.25
CA ILE A 107 5.14 -16.85 1.67
C ILE A 107 5.41 -17.57 3.00
N LYS A 108 6.56 -18.22 3.17
CA LYS A 108 6.91 -18.91 4.41
C LYS A 108 6.94 -17.97 5.61
N LEU A 109 7.53 -16.79 5.45
CA LEU A 109 7.59 -15.77 6.51
C LEU A 109 6.21 -15.21 6.85
N LEU A 110 5.36 -14.98 5.84
CA LEU A 110 3.98 -14.53 6.06
C LEU A 110 3.09 -15.60 6.72
N GLU A 111 3.30 -16.88 6.41
CA GLU A 111 2.64 -18.00 7.09
C GLU A 111 3.04 -18.06 8.58
N GLN A 112 4.33 -17.89 8.87
CA GLN A 112 4.83 -17.81 10.25
C GLN A 112 4.27 -16.59 10.99
N ALA A 113 4.14 -15.46 10.30
CA ALA A 113 3.56 -14.23 10.83
C ALA A 113 2.02 -14.28 10.98
N LYS A 114 1.39 -15.42 10.66
CA LYS A 114 -0.08 -15.62 10.66
C LYS A 114 -0.81 -14.52 9.89
N TRP A 115 -0.26 -14.17 8.73
CA TRP A 115 -0.83 -13.14 7.89
C TRP A 115 -2.14 -13.61 7.23
N ASP A 116 -2.93 -12.66 6.76
CA ASP A 116 -4.20 -12.88 6.06
C ASP A 116 -4.07 -13.91 4.91
N GLU A 117 -4.90 -14.95 4.97
CA GLU A 117 -4.90 -16.05 4.01
C GLU A 117 -5.27 -15.59 2.59
N SER A 118 -6.09 -14.55 2.46
CA SER A 118 -6.48 -13.99 1.16
C SER A 118 -5.28 -13.37 0.44
N LEU A 119 -4.51 -12.51 1.12
CA LEU A 119 -3.28 -11.96 0.55
C LEU A 119 -2.26 -13.07 0.24
N LEU A 120 -2.13 -14.04 1.13
CA LEU A 120 -1.26 -15.20 0.93
C LEU A 120 -1.66 -15.99 -0.34
N GLY A 121 -2.96 -16.14 -0.56
CA GLY A 121 -3.54 -16.74 -1.77
C GLY A 121 -3.17 -15.97 -3.04
N GLN A 122 -3.20 -14.64 -3.00
CA GLN A 122 -2.79 -13.81 -4.15
C GLN A 122 -1.31 -13.99 -4.50
N ILE A 123 -0.44 -14.04 -3.48
CA ILE A 123 1.01 -14.25 -3.69
C ILE A 123 1.26 -15.68 -4.23
N LYS A 124 0.54 -16.69 -3.71
CA LYS A 124 0.60 -18.08 -4.21
C LYS A 124 0.16 -18.18 -5.67
N LEU A 125 -0.96 -17.56 -6.04
CA LEU A 125 -1.44 -17.51 -7.43
C LEU A 125 -0.41 -16.82 -8.35
N LYS A 126 0.23 -15.75 -7.87
CA LYS A 126 1.30 -15.09 -8.64
C LYS A 126 2.51 -16.02 -8.82
N LEU A 127 2.91 -16.74 -7.78
CA LEU A 127 3.98 -17.71 -7.83
C LEU A 127 3.69 -18.82 -8.85
N GLU A 128 2.48 -19.37 -8.86
CA GLU A 128 2.06 -20.39 -9.83
C GLU A 128 2.18 -19.90 -11.27
N LYS A 129 1.66 -18.69 -11.56
CA LYS A 129 1.80 -18.06 -12.88
C LYS A 129 3.26 -17.89 -13.28
N LEU A 130 4.10 -17.45 -12.34
CA LEU A 130 5.53 -17.23 -12.60
C LEU A 130 6.25 -18.55 -12.90
N VAL A 131 5.92 -19.62 -12.18
CA VAL A 131 6.45 -20.97 -12.41
C VAL A 131 6.06 -21.46 -13.80
N ASP A 132 4.83 -21.23 -14.24
CA ASP A 132 4.39 -21.63 -15.58
C ASP A 132 5.09 -20.84 -16.69
N ILE A 133 5.27 -19.52 -16.51
CA ILE A 133 6.07 -18.69 -17.43
C ILE A 133 7.50 -19.23 -17.54
N PHE A 134 8.13 -19.54 -16.40
CA PHE A 134 9.49 -20.08 -16.37
C PHE A 134 9.60 -21.44 -17.08
N LYS A 135 8.65 -22.36 -16.85
CA LYS A 135 8.60 -23.66 -17.55
C LYS A 135 8.45 -23.48 -19.06
N GLN A 136 7.56 -22.59 -19.50
CA GLN A 136 7.38 -22.31 -20.93
C GLN A 136 8.67 -21.75 -21.55
N GLN A 137 9.36 -20.86 -20.85
CA GLN A 137 10.65 -20.32 -21.29
C GLN A 137 11.71 -21.41 -21.43
N GLN A 138 11.81 -22.35 -20.48
CA GLN A 138 12.72 -23.48 -20.58
C GLN A 138 12.41 -24.40 -21.76
N ILE A 139 11.14 -24.73 -22.00
CA ILE A 139 10.72 -25.56 -23.13
C ILE A 139 11.10 -24.90 -24.45
N MET A 140 10.85 -23.58 -24.59
CA MET A 140 11.23 -22.82 -25.78
C MET A 140 12.74 -22.78 -25.99
N ALA A 141 13.52 -22.57 -24.92
CA ALA A 141 14.98 -22.58 -24.98
C ALA A 141 15.52 -23.95 -25.43
N HIS A 142 14.98 -25.03 -24.87
CA HIS A 142 15.36 -26.40 -25.23
C HIS A 142 15.01 -26.74 -26.69
N GLN A 143 13.80 -26.40 -27.15
CA GLN A 143 13.41 -26.58 -28.56
C GLN A 143 14.30 -25.77 -29.52
N ARG A 144 14.73 -24.56 -29.12
CA ARG A 144 15.66 -23.74 -29.90
C ARG A 144 17.06 -24.37 -29.98
N ALA A 145 17.55 -24.92 -28.87
CA ALA A 145 18.83 -25.63 -28.83
C ALA A 145 18.84 -26.87 -29.74
N LEU A 146 17.81 -27.72 -29.65
CA LEU A 146 17.65 -28.89 -30.52
C LEU A 146 17.60 -28.52 -32.00
N ARG A 147 16.93 -27.42 -32.35
CA ARG A 147 16.86 -26.93 -33.73
C ARG A 147 18.19 -26.33 -34.23
N ALA A 148 19.00 -25.77 -33.34
CA ALA A 148 20.34 -25.27 -33.65
C ALA A 148 21.34 -26.43 -33.86
N GLU A 149 21.23 -27.52 -33.10
CA GLU A 149 22.04 -28.72 -33.30
C GLU A 149 21.68 -29.49 -34.58
N GLN A 150 20.42 -29.43 -35.02
CA GLN A 150 19.96 -30.02 -36.29
C GLN A 150 20.19 -29.11 -37.51
N ALA A 151 20.84 -27.95 -37.36
CA ALA A 151 21.19 -27.10 -38.49
C ALA A 151 22.28 -27.79 -39.34
N PRO A 152 22.10 -27.92 -40.67
CA PRO A 152 23.10 -28.58 -41.50
C PRO A 152 24.44 -27.83 -41.43
N ILE A 153 25.51 -28.58 -41.14
CA ILE A 153 26.90 -28.11 -41.23
C ILE A 153 27.10 -27.57 -42.65
N LYS A 154 27.27 -26.24 -42.78
CA LYS A 154 27.69 -25.64 -44.05
C LYS A 154 29.13 -26.07 -44.33
N VAL A 155 29.27 -27.17 -45.05
CA VAL A 155 30.53 -27.54 -45.71
C VAL A 155 30.69 -26.60 -46.89
N GLU A 156 31.67 -25.70 -46.83
CA GLU A 156 32.14 -24.93 -47.99
C GLU A 156 32.64 -25.92 -49.05
N LYS A 157 31.89 -26.07 -50.14
CA LYS A 157 32.44 -26.51 -51.43
C LYS A 157 31.76 -25.76 -52.57
N SER A 158 32.59 -25.00 -53.25
CA SER A 158 32.31 -24.23 -54.45
C SER A 158 31.99 -25.10 -55.67
N PHE A 159 31.30 -24.46 -56.63
CA PHE A 159 31.06 -24.81 -58.04
C PHE A 159 29.91 -25.78 -58.37
N GLY A 160 28.96 -25.30 -59.21
CA GLY A 160 28.42 -26.16 -60.28
C GLY A 160 26.94 -26.16 -60.70
N ALA A 161 26.17 -25.06 -60.62
CA ALA A 161 24.87 -24.85 -61.32
C ALA A 161 23.67 -25.81 -60.99
N PRO A 162 22.46 -25.54 -61.51
CA PRO A 162 21.42 -24.74 -60.87
C PRO A 162 20.29 -25.63 -60.31
N GLU A 163 20.06 -25.58 -58.99
CA GLU A 163 18.85 -26.17 -58.40
C GLU A 163 17.86 -25.06 -58.04
N THR A 164 16.78 -25.05 -58.81
CA THR A 164 15.54 -24.35 -58.58
C THR A 164 15.18 -24.39 -57.09
N THR A 165 15.37 -23.27 -56.41
CA THR A 165 15.00 -23.13 -55.00
C THR A 165 13.48 -23.08 -54.90
N ILE A 166 12.87 -24.25 -54.70
CA ILE A 166 11.50 -24.35 -54.23
C ILE A 166 11.53 -23.91 -52.76
N ILE A 167 11.26 -22.63 -52.52
CA ILE A 167 11.01 -22.11 -51.17
C ILE A 167 9.73 -22.81 -50.67
N PRO A 168 9.75 -23.55 -49.56
CA PRO A 168 8.53 -24.13 -49.02
C PRO A 168 7.68 -22.99 -48.46
N ALA A 169 6.55 -22.71 -49.11
CA ALA A 169 5.59 -21.66 -48.73
C ALA A 169 5.05 -21.75 -47.27
N GLY A 170 5.43 -22.77 -46.50
CA GLY A 170 5.08 -22.95 -45.09
C GLY A 170 5.99 -22.21 -44.08
N LEU A 171 7.22 -21.82 -44.44
CA LEU A 171 8.14 -21.10 -43.55
C LEU A 171 7.81 -19.60 -43.42
N ASP A 172 7.27 -19.01 -44.48
CA ASP A 172 6.87 -17.60 -44.54
C ASP A 172 5.58 -17.33 -43.73
N LYS A 173 4.61 -18.26 -43.75
CA LYS A 173 3.39 -18.11 -42.94
C LYS A 173 3.65 -18.19 -41.44
N ARG A 174 4.55 -19.09 -41.00
CA ARG A 174 4.85 -19.29 -39.57
C ARG A 174 5.71 -18.16 -38.98
N SER A 175 6.56 -17.54 -39.80
CA SER A 175 7.34 -16.35 -39.40
C SER A 175 6.48 -15.10 -39.33
N LYS A 176 5.59 -14.88 -40.31
CA LYS A 176 4.58 -13.81 -40.29
C LYS A 176 3.67 -13.90 -39.07
N LEU A 177 3.13 -15.09 -38.78
CA LEU A 177 2.27 -15.29 -37.61
C LEU A 177 2.98 -15.02 -36.28
N ARG A 178 4.27 -15.36 -36.17
CA ARG A 178 5.08 -15.04 -34.99
C ARG A 178 5.31 -13.54 -34.85
N MET A 179 5.64 -12.88 -35.96
CA MET A 179 5.86 -11.42 -35.98
C MET A 179 4.57 -10.68 -35.60
N GLU A 180 3.43 -11.07 -36.16
CA GLU A 180 2.11 -10.52 -35.82
C GLU A 180 1.78 -10.70 -34.33
N PHE A 181 2.04 -11.89 -33.79
CA PHE A 181 1.85 -12.17 -32.36
C PHE A 181 2.76 -11.32 -31.46
N GLU A 182 4.05 -11.17 -31.81
CA GLU A 182 4.98 -10.33 -31.07
C GLU A 182 4.59 -8.84 -31.13
N THR A 183 4.12 -8.37 -32.30
CA THR A 183 3.62 -6.99 -32.43
C THR A 183 2.33 -6.76 -31.65
N GLN A 184 1.45 -7.75 -31.59
CA GLN A 184 0.20 -7.67 -30.83
C GLN A 184 0.50 -7.63 -29.33
N LYS A 185 1.42 -8.48 -28.86
CA LYS A 185 1.85 -8.51 -27.46
C LYS A 185 2.49 -7.19 -27.02
N ARG A 186 3.36 -6.59 -27.85
CA ARG A 186 3.92 -5.26 -27.57
C ARG A 186 2.84 -4.19 -27.50
N ARG A 187 1.89 -4.21 -28.43
CA ARG A 187 0.78 -3.26 -28.44
C ARG A 187 -0.08 -3.37 -27.17
N GLU A 188 -0.34 -4.59 -26.72
CA GLU A 188 -1.09 -4.84 -25.47
C GLU A 188 -0.30 -4.33 -24.24
N GLU A 189 1.00 -4.59 -24.19
CA GLU A 189 1.89 -4.08 -23.12
C GLU A 189 1.93 -2.54 -23.10
N ASP A 190 2.03 -1.88 -24.26
CA ASP A 190 2.04 -0.42 -24.36
C ASP A 190 0.71 0.19 -23.87
N ILE A 191 -0.42 -0.41 -24.24
CA ILE A 191 -1.74 0.04 -23.79
C ILE A 191 -1.90 -0.17 -22.28
N GLN A 192 -1.41 -1.29 -21.76
CA GLN A 192 -1.43 -1.58 -20.33
C GLN A 192 -0.59 -0.57 -19.54
N ASN A 193 0.62 -0.24 -20.01
CA ASN A 193 1.47 0.75 -19.37
C ASN A 193 0.79 2.13 -19.32
N ARG A 194 0.20 2.57 -20.44
CA ARG A 194 -0.56 3.84 -20.50
C ARG A 194 -1.76 3.87 -19.56
N ALA A 195 -2.44 2.72 -19.39
CA ALA A 195 -3.54 2.62 -18.45
C ALA A 195 -3.06 2.78 -17.00
N PHE A 196 -1.94 2.14 -16.63
CA PHE A 196 -1.37 2.27 -15.29
C PHE A 196 -0.82 3.67 -15.01
N GLU A 197 -0.19 4.31 -16.00
CA GLU A 197 0.19 5.72 -15.89
C GLU A 197 -1.03 6.61 -15.63
N SER A 198 -2.15 6.35 -16.31
CA SER A 198 -3.40 7.09 -16.09
C SER A 198 -3.94 6.88 -14.67
N ILE A 199 -3.84 5.66 -14.13
CA ILE A 199 -4.25 5.35 -12.75
C ILE A 199 -3.39 6.12 -11.74
N ASP A 200 -2.08 6.15 -11.93
CA ASP A 200 -1.17 6.84 -11.02
C ASP A 200 -1.34 8.37 -11.10
N MET A 201 -1.57 8.91 -12.30
CA MET A 201 -1.99 10.31 -12.46
C MET A 201 -3.29 10.61 -11.70
N GLY A 202 -4.28 9.71 -11.78
CA GLY A 202 -5.54 9.83 -11.05
C GLY A 202 -5.33 9.93 -9.53
N LYS A 203 -4.43 9.11 -8.97
CA LYS A 203 -4.09 9.15 -7.53
C LYS A 203 -3.40 10.46 -7.14
N ASN A 204 -2.43 10.91 -7.92
CA ASN A 204 -1.73 12.18 -7.63
C ASN A 204 -2.70 13.37 -7.67
N LEU A 205 -3.63 13.38 -8.62
CA LEU A 205 -4.65 14.42 -8.74
C LEU A 205 -5.65 14.42 -7.56
N LEU A 206 -5.86 13.28 -6.90
CA LEU A 206 -6.64 13.23 -5.66
C LEU A 206 -5.93 13.95 -4.51
N GLU A 207 -4.61 13.83 -4.41
CA GLU A 207 -3.81 14.56 -3.40
C GLU A 207 -3.89 16.08 -3.64
N GLU A 208 -3.93 16.49 -4.90
CA GLU A 208 -4.14 17.88 -5.33
C GLU A 208 -5.59 18.35 -5.23
N LYS A 209 -6.52 17.48 -4.82
CA LYS A 209 -7.97 17.72 -4.72
C LYS A 209 -8.64 18.06 -6.05
N ASN A 210 -8.04 17.64 -7.15
CA ASN A 210 -8.57 17.82 -8.49
C ASN A 210 -9.42 16.61 -8.90
N PHE A 211 -10.60 16.49 -8.29
CA PHE A 211 -11.45 15.30 -8.37
C PHE A 211 -11.97 15.02 -9.78
N ASP A 212 -12.31 16.05 -10.55
CA ASP A 212 -12.86 15.88 -11.91
C ASP A 212 -11.83 15.31 -12.87
N VAL A 213 -10.60 15.83 -12.83
CA VAL A 213 -9.50 15.34 -13.67
C VAL A 213 -9.04 13.96 -13.20
N ALA A 214 -9.01 13.71 -11.89
CA ALA A 214 -8.71 12.39 -11.33
C ALA A 214 -9.71 11.33 -11.85
N LYS A 215 -11.01 11.62 -11.81
CA LYS A 215 -12.05 10.73 -12.34
C LYS A 215 -11.88 10.47 -13.84
N SER A 216 -11.56 11.51 -14.62
CA SER A 216 -11.29 11.37 -16.04
C SER A 216 -10.12 10.42 -16.31
N LYS A 217 -9.08 10.45 -15.46
CA LYS A 217 -7.90 9.59 -15.60
C LYS A 217 -8.17 8.12 -15.27
N TYR A 218 -9.02 7.85 -14.28
CA TYR A 218 -9.49 6.49 -14.03
C TYR A 218 -10.39 5.94 -15.15
N LEU A 219 -11.23 6.79 -15.75
CA LEU A 219 -12.04 6.40 -16.92
C LEU A 219 -11.17 6.12 -18.15
N GLU A 220 -10.14 6.94 -18.40
CA GLU A 220 -9.16 6.70 -19.46
C GLU A 220 -8.46 5.34 -19.29
N ALA A 221 -8.06 5.00 -18.06
CA ALA A 221 -7.49 3.69 -17.76
C ALA A 221 -8.46 2.53 -18.00
N LEU A 222 -9.75 2.69 -17.65
CA LEU A 222 -10.78 1.68 -17.91
C LEU A 222 -10.94 1.43 -19.42
N ASP A 223 -11.01 2.48 -20.22
CA ASP A 223 -11.17 2.36 -21.68
C ASP A 223 -9.96 1.68 -22.32
N LEU A 224 -8.74 2.03 -21.88
CA LEU A 224 -7.51 1.39 -22.33
C LEU A 224 -7.49 -0.10 -21.98
N LEU A 225 -7.81 -0.48 -20.74
CA LEU A 225 -7.79 -1.89 -20.32
C LEU A 225 -8.89 -2.72 -20.99
N ARG A 226 -10.07 -2.13 -21.20
CA ARG A 226 -11.15 -2.76 -21.99
C ARG A 226 -10.73 -3.00 -23.44
N SER A 227 -9.98 -2.07 -24.03
CA SER A 227 -9.51 -2.20 -25.41
C SER A 227 -8.57 -3.39 -25.64
N ILE A 228 -7.92 -3.88 -24.57
CA ILE A 228 -7.05 -5.08 -24.59
C ILE A 228 -7.72 -6.31 -23.94
N GLY A 229 -9.05 -6.28 -23.76
CA GLY A 229 -9.84 -7.46 -23.40
C GLY A 229 -9.95 -7.73 -21.89
N TRP A 230 -9.66 -6.77 -21.02
CA TRP A 230 -9.92 -6.92 -19.60
C TRP A 230 -11.43 -6.94 -19.33
N THR A 231 -11.87 -7.87 -18.49
CA THR A 231 -13.28 -8.04 -18.12
C THR A 231 -13.64 -7.12 -16.96
N ASP A 232 -14.94 -6.83 -16.79
CA ASP A 232 -15.40 -5.98 -15.68
C ASP A 232 -15.06 -6.57 -14.29
N GLU A 233 -14.92 -7.90 -14.16
CA GLU A 233 -14.43 -8.54 -12.93
C GLU A 233 -13.00 -8.09 -12.58
N ASN A 234 -12.11 -8.06 -13.59
CA ASN A 234 -10.73 -7.61 -13.42
C ASN A 234 -10.65 -6.10 -13.17
N LEU A 235 -11.66 -5.33 -13.56
CA LEU A 235 -11.69 -3.87 -13.44
C LEU A 235 -12.46 -3.37 -12.20
N SER A 236 -12.97 -4.28 -11.37
CA SER A 236 -13.74 -3.98 -10.17
C SER A 236 -13.08 -2.95 -9.24
N TYR A 237 -11.76 -3.03 -9.07
CA TYR A 237 -11.01 -2.09 -8.24
C TYR A 237 -11.05 -0.65 -8.77
N LEU A 238 -11.02 -0.46 -10.10
CA LEU A 238 -11.09 0.87 -10.73
C LEU A 238 -12.46 1.52 -10.54
N TYR A 239 -13.53 0.74 -10.57
CA TYR A 239 -14.86 1.26 -10.20
C TYR A 239 -14.90 1.69 -8.74
N GLY A 240 -14.28 0.92 -7.85
CA GLY A 240 -14.11 1.29 -6.44
C GLY A 240 -13.34 2.60 -6.26
N ASP A 241 -12.29 2.82 -7.04
CA ASP A 241 -11.51 4.06 -7.04
C ASP A 241 -12.33 5.25 -7.55
N ILE A 242 -13.09 5.08 -8.64
CA ILE A 242 -14.00 6.12 -9.18
C ILE A 242 -15.08 6.49 -8.15
N ASP A 243 -15.68 5.49 -7.49
CA ASP A 243 -16.65 5.73 -6.42
C ASP A 243 -16.01 6.42 -5.21
N SER A 244 -14.75 6.09 -4.90
CA SER A 244 -13.99 6.76 -3.85
C SER A 244 -13.74 8.22 -4.18
N VAL A 245 -13.38 8.54 -5.43
CA VAL A 245 -13.20 9.91 -5.92
C VAL A 245 -14.49 10.72 -5.70
N GLU A 246 -15.64 10.16 -6.07
CA GLU A 246 -16.93 10.82 -5.93
C GLU A 246 -17.29 11.07 -4.45
N ARG A 247 -17.05 10.08 -3.58
CA ARG A 247 -17.26 10.23 -2.13
C ARG A 247 -16.37 11.31 -1.54
N GLN A 248 -15.10 11.36 -1.94
CA GLN A 248 -14.15 12.37 -1.47
C GLN A 248 -14.52 13.77 -1.96
N ARG A 249 -14.96 13.90 -3.22
CA ARG A 249 -15.48 15.16 -3.78
C ARG A 249 -16.64 15.72 -2.96
N VAL A 250 -17.67 14.90 -2.73
CA VAL A 250 -18.86 15.30 -1.95
C VAL A 250 -18.50 15.67 -0.51
N ALA A 251 -17.59 14.91 0.11
CA ALA A 251 -17.12 15.21 1.47
C ALA A 251 -16.35 16.54 1.51
N PHE A 252 -15.51 16.81 0.51
CA PHE A 252 -14.77 18.06 0.39
C PHE A 252 -15.70 19.26 0.20
N GLU A 253 -16.64 19.19 -0.76
CA GLU A 253 -17.63 20.25 -1.02
C GLU A 253 -18.48 20.56 0.22
N LYS A 254 -18.89 19.52 0.96
CA LYS A 254 -19.64 19.68 2.22
C LYS A 254 -18.81 20.34 3.32
N ALA A 255 -17.55 19.93 3.47
CA ALA A 255 -16.64 20.53 4.45
C ALA A 255 -16.32 21.99 4.13
N GLU A 256 -16.17 22.33 2.86
CA GLU A 256 -15.97 23.70 2.40
C GLU A 256 -17.21 24.57 2.66
N SER A 257 -18.40 24.06 2.31
CA SER A 257 -19.67 24.74 2.58
C SER A 257 -19.90 24.99 4.08
N GLN A 258 -19.57 24.02 4.94
CA GLN A 258 -19.68 24.17 6.40
C GLN A 258 -18.67 25.18 6.96
N LYS A 259 -17.45 25.25 6.41
CA LYS A 259 -16.46 26.26 6.79
C LYS A 259 -16.92 27.67 6.42
N VAL A 260 -17.51 27.85 5.24
CA VAL A 260 -18.08 29.14 4.80
C VAL A 260 -19.26 29.53 5.70
N GLU A 261 -20.14 28.58 6.05
CA GLU A 261 -21.28 28.84 6.94
C GLU A 261 -20.84 29.16 8.38
N GLN A 262 -19.83 28.48 8.91
CA GLN A 262 -19.26 28.76 10.23
C GLN A 262 -18.53 30.11 10.25
N ALA A 263 -17.82 30.46 9.17
CA ALA A 263 -17.20 31.78 9.02
C ALA A 263 -18.27 32.91 8.94
N ALA A 264 -19.38 32.66 8.24
CA ALA A 264 -20.50 33.60 8.16
C ALA A 264 -21.25 33.76 9.49
N ARG A 265 -21.37 32.70 10.30
CA ARG A 265 -21.95 32.75 11.66
C ARG A 265 -21.02 33.37 12.70
N ALA A 266 -19.70 33.33 12.48
CA ALA A 266 -18.70 33.93 13.37
C ALA A 266 -18.55 35.46 13.19
N THR A 267 -19.10 36.04 12.12
CA THR A 267 -19.30 37.49 12.01
C THR A 267 -20.55 37.91 12.80
N PRO A 268 -20.42 38.73 13.87
CA PRO A 268 -21.59 39.27 14.56
C PRO A 268 -22.35 40.16 13.58
N GLN A 269 -23.64 39.88 13.39
CA GLN A 269 -24.57 40.86 12.84
C GLN A 269 -24.63 42.05 13.81
N THR A 270 -23.82 43.07 13.57
CA THR A 270 -24.10 44.41 14.09
C THR A 270 -25.33 44.91 13.37
N VAL A 271 -26.48 44.75 14.03
CA VAL A 271 -27.70 45.49 13.78
C VAL A 271 -27.36 46.97 13.80
N THR A 272 -27.57 47.62 12.66
CA THR A 272 -27.53 49.07 12.49
C THR A 272 -28.59 49.73 13.38
N SER A 273 -28.16 50.60 14.27
CA SER A 273 -28.88 51.84 14.57
C SER A 273 -27.88 52.98 14.71
N GLU A 274 -28.28 54.11 14.14
CA GLU A 274 -27.49 55.26 13.69
C GLU A 274 -26.90 56.06 14.86
N THR A 275 -25.65 56.54 14.75
CA THR A 275 -25.30 57.98 14.66
C THR A 275 -23.78 58.22 14.53
N THR A 276 -23.45 59.16 13.65
CA THR A 276 -22.17 59.77 13.22
C THR A 276 -21.40 60.53 14.34
N PRO A 277 -20.21 61.16 14.11
CA PRO A 277 -19.01 60.80 13.33
C PRO A 277 -17.64 61.08 14.04
N GLN A 278 -16.54 60.61 13.43
CA GLN A 278 -15.13 61.07 13.52
C GLN A 278 -14.27 60.78 14.78
N LYS A 279 -13.29 59.87 14.63
CA LYS A 279 -11.86 60.23 14.47
C LYS A 279 -11.01 59.05 13.99
N GLU A 280 -10.15 59.34 13.02
CA GLU A 280 -9.16 58.46 12.40
C GLU A 280 -8.18 57.84 13.42
N ILE A 281 -7.94 56.52 13.28
CA ILE A 281 -6.58 55.95 13.25
C ILE A 281 -6.57 54.90 12.11
N VAL A 282 -5.58 55.02 11.23
CA VAL A 282 -5.40 54.32 9.95
C VAL A 282 -4.51 53.06 10.17
N PRO A 283 -3.89 52.42 9.15
CA PRO A 283 -4.19 51.10 8.59
C PRO A 283 -3.08 50.07 8.85
N GLU A 284 -3.35 48.92 9.47
CA GLU A 284 -2.27 47.93 9.65
C GLU A 284 -2.64 46.48 9.29
N ILE A 285 -3.93 46.20 9.09
CA ILE A 285 -4.39 44.81 8.87
C ILE A 285 -4.67 44.50 7.39
N MET A 286 -4.92 45.51 6.55
CA MET A 286 -5.12 45.30 5.10
C MET A 286 -3.81 45.21 4.29
N ASP A 287 -2.71 45.82 4.74
CA ASP A 287 -1.45 45.86 3.97
C ASP A 287 -0.68 44.52 4.00
N VAL A 288 -0.80 43.74 5.08
CA VAL A 288 -0.11 42.44 5.21
C VAL A 288 -0.78 41.35 4.37
N GLN A 289 -2.12 41.31 4.32
CA GLN A 289 -2.86 40.34 3.50
C GLN A 289 -2.72 40.64 2.00
N SER A 290 -2.76 41.91 1.59
CA SER A 290 -2.55 42.29 0.19
C SER A 290 -1.11 42.04 -0.30
N LYS A 291 -0.09 42.24 0.55
CA LYS A 291 1.31 41.90 0.22
C LYS A 291 1.55 40.40 0.11
N ALA A 292 0.88 39.59 0.93
CA ALA A 292 0.99 38.12 0.87
C ALA A 292 0.34 37.56 -0.41
N ILE A 293 -0.84 38.06 -0.77
CA ILE A 293 -1.56 37.66 -2.00
C ILE A 293 -0.77 38.10 -3.24
N MET A 294 -0.26 39.34 -3.28
CA MET A 294 0.57 39.78 -4.41
C MET A 294 1.89 39.00 -4.54
N LYS A 295 2.54 38.62 -3.43
CA LYS A 295 3.76 37.78 -3.48
C LYS A 295 3.45 36.37 -4.00
N TYR A 296 2.31 35.81 -3.62
CA TYR A 296 1.87 34.49 -4.08
C TYR A 296 1.54 34.50 -5.58
N GLU A 297 0.77 35.50 -6.04
CA GLU A 297 0.41 35.64 -7.46
C GLU A 297 1.63 35.93 -8.35
N ALA A 298 2.59 36.75 -7.87
CA ALA A 298 3.83 37.00 -8.59
C ALA A 298 4.73 35.76 -8.68
N LYS A 299 4.76 34.91 -7.63
CA LYS A 299 5.49 33.64 -7.65
C LYS A 299 4.86 32.67 -8.64
N LYS A 300 3.53 32.54 -8.61
CA LYS A 300 2.77 31.68 -9.53
C LYS A 300 2.98 32.08 -11.00
N ARG A 301 2.90 33.37 -11.32
CA ARG A 301 3.18 33.84 -12.70
C ARG A 301 4.60 33.53 -13.16
N ARG A 302 5.59 33.64 -12.27
CA ARG A 302 6.99 33.33 -12.62
C ARG A 302 7.20 31.83 -12.84
N GLU A 303 6.52 30.98 -12.07
CA GLU A 303 6.53 29.52 -12.25
C GLU A 303 5.85 29.14 -13.57
N ASP A 304 4.68 29.71 -13.87
CA ASP A 304 3.97 29.50 -15.14
C ASP A 304 4.79 29.96 -16.35
N GLU A 305 5.51 31.09 -16.24
CA GLU A 305 6.41 31.59 -17.30
C GLU A 305 7.63 30.69 -17.51
N VAL A 306 8.20 30.14 -16.42
CA VAL A 306 9.33 29.20 -16.51
C VAL A 306 8.87 27.88 -17.11
N GLN A 307 7.71 27.38 -16.70
CA GLN A 307 7.12 26.16 -17.24
C GLN A 307 6.79 26.32 -18.73
N LYS A 308 6.21 27.46 -19.11
CA LYS A 308 5.92 27.75 -20.52
C LYS A 308 7.20 27.83 -21.37
N LYS A 309 8.26 28.50 -20.88
CA LYS A 309 9.56 28.55 -21.56
C LYS A 309 10.23 27.18 -21.65
N ALA A 310 10.07 26.32 -20.65
CA ALA A 310 10.60 24.97 -20.68
C ALA A 310 9.91 24.13 -21.78
N PHE A 311 8.59 24.26 -21.92
CA PHE A 311 7.85 23.61 -23.01
C PHE A 311 8.20 24.19 -24.39
N GLU A 312 8.34 25.51 -24.52
CA GLU A 312 8.77 26.13 -25.78
C GLU A 312 10.17 25.67 -26.22
N LEU A 313 11.11 25.49 -25.27
CA LEU A 313 12.45 24.96 -25.54
C LEU A 313 12.46 23.46 -25.89
N MET A 314 11.55 22.67 -25.31
CA MET A 314 11.37 21.27 -25.69
C MET A 314 10.82 21.14 -27.12
N ASP A 315 9.82 21.95 -27.47
CA ASP A 315 9.24 21.99 -28.82
C ASP A 315 10.24 22.48 -29.88
N GLU A 316 11.12 23.43 -29.56
CA GLU A 316 12.22 23.85 -30.46
C GLU A 316 13.29 22.76 -30.62
N GLY A 317 13.57 22.01 -29.55
CA GLY A 317 14.48 20.86 -29.58
C GLY A 317 13.99 19.73 -30.49
N GLU A 318 12.68 19.45 -30.49
CA GLU A 318 12.07 18.43 -31.36
C GLU A 318 12.00 18.86 -32.83
N ARG A 319 12.01 20.15 -33.15
CA ARG A 319 12.01 20.65 -34.54
C ARG A 319 13.40 20.70 -35.17
N LEU A 320 14.46 20.58 -34.39
CA LEU A 320 15.86 20.66 -34.84
C LEU A 320 16.52 19.28 -35.03
N ILE A 321 15.77 18.18 -34.83
CA ILE A 321 16.16 16.78 -35.06
C ILE A 321 15.40 16.25 -36.28
#